data_AF-A0A2S2PLT7-F1
#
_entry.id   AF-A0A2S2PLT7-F1
#
_cell.length_a   1.000
_cell.length_b   1.000
_cell.length_c   1.000
_cell.angle_alpha   90.00
_cell.angle_beta   90.00
_cell.angle_gamma   90.00
#
_symmetry.space_group_name_H-M   'P 1'
#
loop_
_entity.id
_entity.type
_entity.pdbx_description
1 polymer ?
#
loop_
_entity_poly.entity_id
_entity_poly.type
_entity_poly.pdbx_seq_one_letter_code
_entity_poly.pdbx_strand_id
1 'polypeptide(L)'
;WPLYKQSFGHTLINIDFESIYPGAGDLFFERWSHLAPKIINLMTTNVKDGNSKELLKQITENPDIELDIRNVVIFALLSSMIIPTSKSIEIDKVTKVKRIIKTSIADARKSFMRLVPTTNDLYVQIQNEIDNCYSMKTTLQPLICVVGDDYITAKQSIV
;
A
#
# COMPACT_ATOMS: atom_id res chain seq x y z
N TRP A 1 -17.83 17.04 1.73
CA TRP A 1 -18.12 17.45 3.11
C TRP A 1 -16.95 18.27 3.69
N PRO A 2 -17.09 19.59 3.88
CA PRO A 2 -15.98 20.46 4.31
C PRO A 2 -15.38 20.10 5.68
N LEU A 3 -16.17 19.56 6.61
CA LEU A 3 -15.74 19.18 7.95
C LEU A 3 -14.69 18.05 7.95
N TYR A 4 -14.76 17.12 7.00
CA TYR A 4 -13.81 16.00 6.89
C TYR A 4 -12.44 16.44 6.36
N LYS A 5 -12.31 17.69 5.90
CA LYS A 5 -11.02 18.28 5.50
C LYS A 5 -10.28 18.92 6.67
N GLN A 6 -10.90 19.00 7.85
CA GLN A 6 -10.28 19.54 9.06
C GLN A 6 -9.32 18.50 9.65
N SER A 7 -8.41 18.94 10.53
CA SER A 7 -7.44 18.05 11.21
C SER A 7 -8.11 16.91 11.99
N PHE A 8 -9.31 17.14 12.53
CA PHE A 8 -10.14 16.15 13.23
C PHE A 8 -11.08 15.35 12.32
N GLY A 9 -10.98 15.49 10.99
CA GLY A 9 -11.84 14.80 10.04
C GLY A 9 -11.81 13.28 10.19
N HIS A 10 -10.64 12.71 10.53
CA HIS A 10 -10.48 11.29 10.81
C HIS A 10 -11.32 10.83 12.02
N THR A 11 -11.47 11.68 13.04
CA THR A 11 -12.31 11.39 14.21
C THR A 11 -13.79 11.30 13.83
N LEU A 12 -14.26 12.15 12.90
CA LEU A 12 -15.64 12.09 12.41
C LEU A 12 -15.90 10.77 11.67
N ILE A 13 -14.94 10.31 10.85
CA ILE A 13 -15.03 9.01 10.17
C ILE A 13 -15.18 7.88 11.19
N ASN A 14 -14.42 7.91 12.28
CA ASN A 14 -14.49 6.89 13.32
C ASN A 14 -15.85 6.90 14.05
N ILE A 15 -16.39 8.09 14.36
CA ILE A 15 -17.70 8.24 14.98
C ILE A 15 -18.81 7.67 14.07
N ASP A 16 -18.77 8.00 12.78
CA ASP A 16 -19.74 7.50 11.81
C ASP A 16 -19.63 5.97 11.68
N PHE A 17 -18.41 5.44 11.60
CA PHE A 17 -18.17 4.00 11.51
C PHE A 17 -18.73 3.27 12.73
N GLU A 18 -18.44 3.75 13.94
CA GLU A 18 -18.95 3.17 15.18
C GLU A 18 -20.47 3.27 15.29
N SER A 19 -21.08 4.35 14.79
CA SER A 19 -22.54 4.50 14.76
C SER A 19 -23.21 3.50 13.81
N ILE A 20 -22.58 3.16 12.68
CA ILE A 20 -23.13 2.24 11.68
C ILE A 20 -22.81 0.78 12.06
N TYR A 21 -21.63 0.53 12.64
CA TYR A 21 -21.12 -0.78 13.02
C TYR A 21 -20.61 -0.79 14.47
N PRO A 22 -21.51 -0.77 15.47
CA PRO A 22 -21.12 -0.71 16.87
C PRO A 22 -20.21 -1.87 17.28
N GLY A 23 -19.10 -1.55 17.95
CA GLY A 23 -18.10 -2.51 18.42
C GLY A 23 -17.25 -3.14 17.31
N ALA A 24 -17.33 -2.63 16.07
CA ALA A 24 -16.59 -3.19 14.95
C ALA A 24 -15.19 -2.61 14.75
N GLY A 25 -14.84 -1.54 15.48
CA GLY A 25 -13.59 -0.78 15.29
C GLY A 25 -12.33 -1.66 15.30
N ASP A 26 -12.24 -2.58 16.25
CA ASP A 26 -11.04 -3.41 16.45
C ASP A 26 -11.13 -4.79 15.76
N LEU A 27 -12.26 -5.13 15.14
CA LEU A 27 -12.47 -6.45 14.53
C LEU A 27 -11.44 -6.79 13.45
N PHE A 28 -10.90 -5.78 12.76
CA PHE A 28 -9.83 -6.00 11.80
C PHE A 28 -8.59 -6.58 12.48
N PHE A 29 -8.16 -5.99 13.60
CA PHE A 29 -6.97 -6.41 14.33
C PHE A 29 -7.15 -7.81 14.93
N GLU A 30 -8.33 -8.09 15.51
CA GLU A 30 -8.67 -9.41 16.05
C GLU A 30 -8.60 -10.49 14.96
N ARG A 31 -9.19 -10.22 13.79
CA ARG A 31 -9.26 -11.17 12.68
C ARG A 31 -7.97 -11.28 11.88
N TRP A 32 -7.09 -10.29 11.95
CA TRP A 32 -5.84 -10.26 11.19
C TRP A 32 -4.97 -11.47 11.50
N SER A 33 -4.87 -11.85 12.78
CA SER A 33 -4.12 -13.03 13.23
C SER A 33 -4.54 -14.34 12.54
N HIS A 34 -5.83 -14.46 12.22
CA HIS A 34 -6.41 -15.61 11.53
C HIS A 34 -6.38 -15.47 10.00
N LEU A 35 -6.39 -14.23 9.50
CA LEU A 35 -6.45 -13.93 8.08
C LEU A 35 -5.06 -13.96 7.44
N ALA A 36 -4.04 -13.39 8.09
CA ALA A 36 -2.69 -13.27 7.54
C ALA A 36 -2.09 -14.63 7.11
N PRO A 37 -2.18 -15.73 7.89
CA PRO A 37 -1.70 -17.04 7.45
C PRO A 37 -2.42 -17.57 6.20
N LYS A 38 -3.73 -17.29 6.09
CA LYS A 38 -4.52 -17.67 4.90
C LYS A 38 -4.11 -16.86 3.67
N ILE A 39 -3.83 -15.57 3.84
CA ILE A 39 -3.30 -14.71 2.78
C ILE A 39 -1.94 -15.25 2.30
N ILE A 40 -1.02 -15.55 3.23
CA ILE A 40 0.29 -16.12 2.88
C ILE A 40 0.11 -17.41 2.07
N ASN A 41 -0.77 -18.31 2.50
CA ASN A 41 -1.05 -19.55 1.76
C ASN A 41 -1.56 -19.26 0.34
N LEU A 42 -2.47 -18.29 0.18
CA LEU A 42 -2.95 -17.86 -1.14
C LEU A 42 -1.83 -17.24 -1.98
N MET A 43 -0.91 -16.48 -1.38
CA MET A 43 0.22 -15.89 -2.09
C MET A 43 1.15 -16.95 -2.69
N THR A 44 1.35 -18.09 -2.02
CA THR A 44 2.22 -19.17 -2.54
C THR A 44 1.78 -19.70 -3.91
N THR A 45 0.47 -19.67 -4.19
CA THR A 45 -0.10 -20.17 -5.45
C THR A 45 -0.29 -19.08 -6.50
N ASN A 46 -0.53 -17.83 -6.07
CA ASN A 46 -0.94 -16.74 -6.96
C ASN A 46 0.19 -15.78 -7.34
N VAL A 47 1.23 -15.64 -6.49
CA VAL A 47 2.39 -14.80 -6.80
C VAL A 47 3.27 -15.51 -7.83
N LYS A 48 3.48 -14.87 -8.99
CA LYS A 48 4.16 -15.48 -10.13
C LYS A 48 5.54 -14.89 -10.41
N ASP A 49 5.76 -13.63 -10.08
CA ASP A 49 7.00 -12.93 -10.37
C ASP A 49 8.14 -13.35 -9.43
N GLY A 50 9.37 -13.38 -9.98
CA GLY A 50 10.54 -13.90 -9.27
C GLY A 50 10.85 -13.14 -7.98
N ASN A 51 10.88 -11.80 -8.06
CA ASN A 51 11.22 -10.95 -6.92
C ASN A 51 10.22 -11.11 -5.77
N SER A 52 8.91 -11.13 -6.06
CA SER A 52 7.89 -11.30 -5.02
C SER A 52 7.89 -12.71 -4.44
N LYS A 53 8.24 -13.74 -5.23
CA LYS A 53 8.46 -15.10 -4.71
C LYS A 53 9.63 -15.18 -3.74
N GLU A 54 10.72 -14.46 -4.04
CA GLU A 54 11.88 -14.40 -3.16
C GLU A 54 11.53 -13.72 -1.82
N LEU A 55 10.82 -12.59 -1.86
CA LEU A 55 10.30 -11.95 -0.64
C LEU A 55 9.36 -12.87 0.15
N LEU A 56 8.45 -13.58 -0.53
CA LEU A 56 7.54 -14.51 0.12
C LEU A 56 8.30 -15.64 0.82
N LYS A 57 9.33 -16.19 0.15
CA LYS A 57 10.19 -17.23 0.70
C LYS A 57 10.86 -16.79 2.01
N GLN A 58 11.36 -15.54 2.04
CA GLN A 58 12.01 -14.99 3.24
C GLN A 58 11.10 -14.94 4.46
N ILE A 59 9.80 -14.68 4.30
CA ILE A 59 8.86 -14.67 5.44
C ILE A 59 8.28 -16.05 5.79
N THR A 60 8.30 -17.00 4.86
CA THR A 60 7.84 -18.37 5.09
C THR A 60 8.91 -19.27 5.69
N GLU A 61 10.17 -19.07 5.34
CA GLU A 61 11.30 -19.88 5.82
C GLU A 61 11.90 -19.36 7.13
N ASN A 62 11.64 -18.10 7.49
CA ASN A 62 12.09 -17.51 8.75
C ASN A 62 10.88 -17.33 9.70
N PRO A 63 10.58 -18.32 10.55
CA PRO A 63 9.46 -18.21 11.49
C PRO A 63 9.66 -17.13 12.54
N ASP A 64 10.91 -16.80 12.88
CA ASP A 64 11.30 -15.84 13.92
C ASP A 64 11.26 -14.37 13.45
N ILE A 65 10.85 -14.11 12.20
CA ILE A 65 10.71 -12.75 11.70
C ILE A 65 9.65 -11.99 12.51
N GLU A 66 9.94 -10.75 12.84
CA GLU A 66 9.03 -9.88 13.58
C GLU A 66 7.68 -9.73 12.87
N LEU A 67 6.60 -9.66 13.64
CA LEU A 67 5.24 -9.61 13.12
C LEU A 67 5.01 -8.39 12.21
N ASP A 68 5.55 -7.23 12.58
CA ASP A 68 5.40 -5.98 11.82
C ASP A 68 6.09 -6.08 10.47
N ILE A 69 7.30 -6.64 10.44
CA ILE A 69 8.05 -6.90 9.21
C ILE A 69 7.27 -7.89 8.32
N ARG A 70 6.72 -8.95 8.92
CA ARG A 70 5.87 -9.90 8.19
C ARG A 70 4.65 -9.21 7.57
N ASN A 71 3.99 -8.31 8.31
CA ASN A 71 2.84 -7.55 7.82
C ASN A 71 3.23 -6.61 6.67
N VAL A 72 4.35 -5.90 6.78
CA VAL A 72 4.90 -5.05 5.71
C VAL A 72 5.10 -5.85 4.43
N VAL A 73 5.70 -7.04 4.53
CA VAL A 73 5.91 -7.91 3.35
C VAL A 73 4.57 -8.40 2.78
N ILE A 74 3.61 -8.80 3.62
CA ILE A 74 2.26 -9.17 3.15
C ILE A 74 1.65 -8.01 2.34
N PHE A 75 1.69 -6.78 2.86
CA PHE A 75 1.19 -5.60 2.15
C PHE A 75 1.94 -5.30 0.85
N ALA A 76 3.26 -5.48 0.82
CA ALA A 76 4.07 -5.37 -0.39
C ALA A 76 3.66 -6.36 -1.49
N LEU A 77 3.29 -7.57 -1.09
CA LEU A 77 2.95 -8.67 -1.98
C LEU A 77 1.49 -8.64 -2.46
N LEU A 78 0.62 -7.82 -1.85
CA LEU A 78 -0.78 -7.70 -2.27
C LEU A 78 -0.92 -7.34 -3.74
N SER A 79 -0.12 -6.39 -4.25
CA SER A 79 -0.16 -6.01 -5.67
C SER A 79 0.38 -7.09 -6.61
N SER A 80 1.16 -8.05 -6.09
CA SER A 80 1.65 -9.21 -6.84
C SER A 80 0.62 -10.35 -6.86
N MET A 81 -0.20 -10.45 -5.83
CA MET A 81 -1.30 -11.42 -5.74
C MET A 81 -2.55 -10.91 -6.49
N ILE A 82 -2.89 -9.64 -6.33
CA ILE A 82 -4.03 -8.96 -6.96
C ILE A 82 -3.47 -8.10 -8.10
N ILE A 83 -3.27 -8.74 -9.24
CA ILE A 83 -2.61 -8.10 -10.38
C ILE A 83 -3.46 -6.90 -10.85
N PRO A 84 -2.87 -5.70 -10.98
CA PRO A 84 -3.59 -4.54 -11.48
C PRO A 84 -4.07 -4.77 -12.91
N THR A 85 -5.37 -4.56 -13.15
CA THR A 85 -6.01 -4.72 -14.47
C THR A 85 -6.25 -3.38 -15.18
N SER A 86 -5.99 -2.26 -14.47
CA SER A 86 -6.18 -0.90 -14.96
C SER A 86 -5.34 -0.61 -16.20
N LYS A 87 -5.95 0.15 -17.12
CA LYS A 87 -5.34 0.62 -18.37
C LYS A 87 -5.65 2.08 -18.55
N SER A 88 -4.64 2.86 -18.93
CA SER A 88 -4.80 4.25 -19.34
C SER A 88 -4.41 4.41 -20.81
N ILE A 89 -4.90 5.48 -21.43
CA ILE A 89 -4.54 5.85 -22.80
C ILE A 89 -3.67 7.09 -22.70
N GLU A 90 -2.45 6.99 -23.20
CA GLU A 90 -1.57 8.14 -23.38
C GLU A 90 -1.53 8.51 -24.87
N ILE A 91 -1.58 9.81 -25.15
CA ILE A 91 -1.43 10.33 -26.51
C ILE A 91 -0.09 11.03 -26.58
N ASP A 92 0.79 10.53 -27.44
CA ASP A 92 2.08 11.16 -27.70
C ASP A 92 1.85 12.59 -28.22
N LYS A 93 2.46 13.57 -27.57
CA LYS A 93 2.29 15.00 -27.89
C LYS A 93 2.83 15.37 -29.27
N VAL A 94 3.82 14.63 -29.77
CA VAL A 94 4.49 14.89 -31.05
C VAL A 94 3.85 14.08 -32.17
N THR A 95 3.74 12.76 -31.98
CA THR A 95 3.26 11.85 -33.04
C THR A 95 1.74 11.73 -33.09
N LYS A 96 1.02 12.18 -32.05
CA LYS A 96 -0.43 12.02 -31.84
C LYS A 96 -0.91 10.55 -31.82
N VAL A 97 0.01 9.60 -31.75
CA VAL A 97 -0.31 8.18 -31.67
C VAL A 97 -0.84 7.86 -30.27
N LYS A 98 -1.92 7.07 -30.24
CA LYS A 98 -2.50 6.58 -28.99
C LYS A 98 -1.77 5.32 -28.55
N ARG A 99 -1.31 5.29 -27.30
CA ARG A 99 -0.72 4.11 -26.66
C ARG A 99 -1.54 3.71 -25.45
N ILE A 100 -1.81 2.41 -25.32
CA ILE A 100 -2.39 1.84 -24.11
C ILE A 100 -1.27 1.54 -23.13
N ILE A 101 -1.35 2.11 -21.93
CA ILE A 101 -0.43 1.85 -20.83
C ILE A 101 -1.15 0.96 -19.83
N LYS A 102 -0.52 -0.16 -19.50
CA LYS A 102 -0.99 -1.08 -18.45
C LYS A 102 -0.29 -0.70 -17.15
N THR A 103 -1.04 -0.60 -16.06
CA THR A 103 -0.45 -0.43 -14.73
C THR A 103 0.37 -1.66 -14.38
N SER A 104 1.64 -1.47 -14.00
CA SER A 104 2.48 -2.57 -13.55
C SER A 104 2.24 -2.89 -12.06
N ILE A 105 2.68 -4.07 -11.62
CA ILE A 105 2.67 -4.43 -10.18
C ILE A 105 3.47 -3.41 -9.37
N ALA A 106 4.58 -2.91 -9.91
CA ALA A 106 5.41 -1.89 -9.25
C ALA A 106 4.66 -0.57 -9.09
N ASP A 107 3.91 -0.14 -10.11
CA ASP A 107 3.09 1.08 -10.05
C ASP A 107 1.97 0.92 -9.00
N ALA A 108 1.28 -0.22 -9.00
CA ALA A 108 0.24 -0.51 -8.02
C ALA A 108 0.79 -0.55 -6.59
N ARG A 109 1.94 -1.18 -6.38
CA ARG A 109 2.62 -1.21 -5.08
C ARG A 109 2.98 0.21 -4.64
N LYS A 110 3.59 1.01 -5.51
CA LYS A 110 4.00 2.40 -5.21
C LYS A 110 2.81 3.30 -4.85
N SER A 111 1.65 3.06 -5.47
CA SER A 111 0.40 3.76 -5.18
C SER A 111 -0.21 3.38 -3.84
N PHE A 112 0.00 2.14 -3.38
CA PHE A 112 -0.57 1.60 -2.15
C PHE A 112 0.37 1.76 -0.93
N MET A 113 1.68 1.59 -1.16
CA MET A 113 2.69 1.58 -0.12
C MET A 113 4.01 2.17 -0.61
N ARG A 114 4.61 3.02 0.22
CA ARG A 114 5.87 3.69 -0.06
C ARG A 114 6.94 3.27 0.94
N LEU A 115 7.98 2.61 0.44
CA LEU A 115 9.21 2.33 1.17
C LEU A 115 10.22 3.47 0.94
N VAL A 116 10.81 3.98 2.02
CA VAL A 116 11.86 5.01 2.01
C VAL A 116 12.94 4.70 3.04
N PRO A 117 14.22 5.01 2.80
CA PRO A 117 15.30 4.68 3.75
C PRO A 117 15.21 5.42 5.08
N THR A 118 14.84 6.71 5.04
CA THR A 118 14.80 7.58 6.22
C THR A 118 13.49 8.35 6.34
N THR A 119 13.21 8.83 7.55
CA THR A 119 12.06 9.71 7.81
C THR A 119 12.16 11.04 7.05
N ASN A 120 13.37 11.55 6.81
CA ASN A 120 13.54 12.76 6.00
C ASN A 120 13.13 12.52 4.55
N ASP A 121 13.51 11.36 3.99
CA ASP A 121 13.09 10.97 2.64
C ASP A 121 11.56 10.81 2.58
N LEU A 122 10.93 10.33 3.65
CA LEU A 122 9.48 10.25 3.74
C LEU A 122 8.83 11.62 3.53
N TYR A 123 9.24 12.63 4.31
CA TYR A 123 8.67 13.97 4.20
C TYR A 123 8.84 14.56 2.80
N VAL A 124 10.03 14.41 2.21
CA VAL A 124 10.32 14.88 0.85
C VAL A 124 9.43 14.17 -0.18
N GLN A 125 9.31 12.84 -0.09
CA GLN A 125 8.50 12.05 -1.02
C GLN A 125 7.01 12.36 -0.91
N ILE A 126 6.49 12.54 0.31
CA ILE A 126 5.09 12.92 0.53
C ILE A 126 4.83 14.32 -0.03
N GLN A 127 5.72 15.28 0.20
CA GLN A 127 5.55 16.63 -0.37
C GLN A 127 5.55 16.60 -1.91
N ASN A 128 6.47 15.85 -2.52
CA ASN A 128 6.48 15.68 -3.98
C ASN A 128 5.17 15.06 -4.50
N GLU A 129 4.60 14.09 -3.78
CA GLU A 129 3.33 13.46 -4.17
C GLU A 129 2.15 14.43 -4.03
N ILE A 130 2.15 15.27 -2.99
CA ILE A 130 1.17 16.35 -2.80
C ILE A 130 1.25 17.33 -3.97
N ASP A 131 2.45 17.79 -4.34
CA ASP A 131 2.67 18.73 -5.43
C ASP A 131 2.24 18.14 -6.78
N ASN A 132 2.53 16.85 -7.02
CA ASN A 132 2.05 16.11 -8.18
C ASN A 132 0.51 16.07 -8.22
N CYS A 133 -0.13 15.74 -7.11
CA CYS A 133 -1.60 15.74 -7.01
C CYS A 133 -2.20 17.11 -7.31
N TYR A 134 -1.61 18.19 -6.80
CA TYR A 134 -2.04 19.56 -7.13
C TYR A 134 -1.92 19.85 -8.62
N SER A 135 -0.80 19.48 -9.25
CA SER A 135 -0.58 19.68 -10.69
C SER A 135 -1.60 18.92 -11.55
N MET A 136 -1.99 17.72 -11.10
CA MET A 136 -2.94 16.85 -11.78
C MET A 136 -4.40 17.12 -11.40
N LYS A 137 -4.66 18.04 -10.46
CA LYS A 137 -5.99 18.30 -9.86
C LYS A 137 -6.62 17.03 -9.27
N THR A 138 -5.79 16.17 -8.69
CA THR A 138 -6.22 14.94 -8.02
C THR A 138 -6.03 15.06 -6.51
N THR A 139 -6.64 14.15 -5.75
CA THR A 139 -6.44 14.06 -4.29
C THR A 139 -5.51 12.92 -3.96
N LEU A 140 -4.55 13.18 -3.07
CA LEU A 140 -3.70 12.14 -2.50
C LEU A 140 -4.57 11.07 -1.84
N GLN A 141 -4.36 9.82 -2.21
CA GLN A 141 -5.01 8.68 -1.57
C GLN A 141 -4.21 8.28 -0.32
N PRO A 142 -4.87 7.74 0.72
CA PRO A 142 -4.16 7.11 1.83
C PRO A 142 -3.21 6.03 1.32
N LEU A 143 -1.99 6.02 1.85
CA LEU A 143 -0.94 5.08 1.47
C LEU A 143 -0.13 4.69 2.69
N ILE A 144 0.34 3.45 2.73
CA ILE A 144 1.16 2.94 3.83
C ILE A 144 2.59 3.44 3.66
N CYS A 145 3.18 4.01 4.68
CA CYS A 145 4.56 4.49 4.66
C CYS A 145 5.46 3.54 5.46
N VAL A 146 6.57 3.13 4.88
CA VAL A 146 7.53 2.21 5.51
C VAL A 146 8.91 2.85 5.47
N VAL A 147 9.57 2.91 6.62
CA VAL A 147 10.93 3.45 6.76
C VAL A 147 11.92 2.30 6.93
N GLY A 148 12.82 2.14 5.96
CA GLY A 148 13.84 1.09 5.91
C GLY A 148 14.47 0.99 4.52
N ASP A 149 15.62 0.31 4.45
CA ASP A 149 16.35 0.09 3.20
C ASP A 149 15.64 -0.96 2.33
N ASP A 150 15.02 -1.95 2.97
CA ASP A 150 14.20 -2.98 2.35
C ASP A 150 12.99 -3.35 3.23
N TYR A 151 12.13 -4.25 2.74
CA TYR A 151 10.91 -4.66 3.45
C TYR A 151 11.17 -5.57 4.67
N ILE A 152 12.34 -6.19 4.75
CA ILE A 152 12.75 -7.15 5.79
C ILE A 152 13.53 -6.46 6.91
N THR A 153 14.21 -5.36 6.60
CA THR A 153 14.96 -4.53 7.54
C THR A 153 14.23 -3.24 7.90
N ALA A 154 12.92 -3.18 7.57
CA ALA A 154 12.05 -2.07 7.89
C ALA A 154 12.10 -1.77 9.40
N LYS A 155 12.48 -0.54 9.74
CA LYS A 155 12.63 -0.08 11.12
C LYS A 155 11.33 0.41 11.71
N GLN A 156 10.45 0.92 10.85
CA GLN A 156 9.17 1.50 11.26
C GLN A 156 8.16 1.47 10.11
N SER A 157 6.90 1.23 10.44
CA SER A 157 5.77 1.49 9.55
C SER A 157 4.88 2.59 10.13
N ILE A 158 4.37 3.46 9.27
CA ILE A 158 3.50 4.58 9.61
C ILE A 158 2.30 4.48 8.65
N VAL A 159 1.10 4.39 9.20
CA VAL A 159 -0.17 4.33 8.46
C VAL A 159 -0.86 5.67 8.54
#